data_AF-A0A3B9UVG4-F1
#
_entry.id   AF-A0A3B9UVG4-F1
#
_cell.length_a   1.000
_cell.length_b   1.000
_cell.length_c   1.000
_cell.angle_alpha   90.00
_cell.angle_beta   90.00
_cell.angle_gamma   90.00
#
_symmetry.space_group_name_H-M   'P 1'
#
loop_
_entity.id
_entity.type
_entity.pdbx_description
1 polymer ?
#
loop_
_entity_poly.entity_id
_entity_poly.type
_entity_poly.pdbx_seq_one_letter_code
_entity_poly.pdbx_strand_id
1 'polypeptide(L)'
;MARLVERPTALDYIERVFKDFIELHGDRYFGDDPAIVGGIADFKGTPVTIIGIQKGKNTKENIMRNFGMPNAEGYRKALRLMKQAEKFKRPVICFIDTPGAFCGVGAEERGQGEAIARNLMEMSSLKVPIISIVIGEGGSGGALAMAVADEVWMLEHAIYSILSPEGFASILYKDASKAKVAAEDM
;
A
#
# COMPACT_ATOMS: atom_id res chain seq x y z
N MET A 1 6.16 13.83 10.44
CA MET A 1 4.83 13.42 10.94
C MET A 1 4.33 12.13 10.28
N ALA A 2 4.50 11.94 8.97
CA ALA A 2 4.14 10.70 8.26
C ALA A 2 4.74 9.39 8.84
N ARG A 3 5.94 9.45 9.43
CA ARG A 3 6.72 8.30 9.91
C ARG A 3 6.58 7.99 11.40
N LEU A 4 5.65 8.62 12.11
CA LEU A 4 5.47 8.38 13.54
C LEU A 4 4.96 6.96 13.79
N VAL A 5 5.51 6.27 14.78
CA VAL A 5 5.11 4.90 15.17
C VAL A 5 3.64 4.85 15.58
N GLU A 6 3.13 5.94 16.18
CA GLU A 6 1.75 6.06 16.67
C GLU A 6 0.76 6.45 15.58
N ARG A 7 1.22 6.62 14.35
CA ARG A 7 0.35 6.97 13.23
C ARG A 7 -0.64 5.82 12.96
N PRO A 8 -1.95 6.10 12.81
CA PRO A 8 -2.92 5.05 12.54
C PRO A 8 -2.59 4.27 11.27
N THR A 9 -2.64 2.95 11.38
CA THR A 9 -2.39 1.99 10.28
C THR A 9 -3.68 1.69 9.52
N ALA A 10 -3.60 0.96 8.40
CA ALA A 10 -4.79 0.58 7.63
C ALA A 10 -5.84 -0.14 8.49
N LEU A 11 -5.43 -1.09 9.33
CA LEU A 11 -6.35 -1.79 10.24
C LEU A 11 -7.03 -0.86 11.26
N ASP A 12 -6.38 0.21 11.71
CA ASP A 12 -6.99 1.20 12.62
C ASP A 12 -8.15 1.95 11.95
N TYR A 13 -8.00 2.30 10.67
CA TYR A 13 -9.10 2.91 9.90
C TYR A 13 -10.19 1.89 9.59
N ILE A 14 -9.82 0.67 9.23
CA ILE A 14 -10.77 -0.41 8.93
C ILE A 14 -11.70 -0.64 10.14
N GLU A 15 -11.12 -0.80 11.33
CA GLU A 15 -11.86 -1.07 12.56
C GLU A 15 -12.80 0.07 12.98
N ARG A 16 -12.41 1.33 12.72
CA ARG A 16 -13.18 2.50 13.17
C ARG A 16 -14.24 2.98 12.18
N VAL A 17 -14.03 2.74 10.88
CA VAL A 17 -14.85 3.33 9.81
C VAL A 17 -15.84 2.32 9.22
N PHE A 18 -15.47 1.04 9.21
CA PHE A 18 -16.22 -0.01 8.52
C PHE A 18 -16.82 -1.01 9.51
N LYS A 19 -17.84 -1.72 9.06
CA LYS A 19 -18.50 -2.78 9.84
C LYS A 19 -18.29 -4.13 9.17
N ASP A 20 -18.37 -5.19 9.97
CA ASP A 20 -18.35 -6.58 9.49
C ASP A 20 -17.16 -6.90 8.56
N PHE A 21 -15.97 -6.40 8.91
CA PHE A 21 -14.77 -6.65 8.12
C PHE A 21 -14.37 -8.12 8.20
N ILE A 22 -14.28 -8.76 7.04
CA ILE A 22 -13.81 -10.14 6.87
C ILE A 22 -12.51 -10.09 6.09
N GLU A 23 -11.39 -10.32 6.78
CA GLU A 23 -10.06 -10.39 6.15
C GLU A 23 -9.94 -11.63 5.26
N LEU A 24 -9.34 -11.45 4.08
CA LEU A 24 -9.15 -12.47 3.07
C LEU A 24 -7.65 -12.63 2.74
N HIS A 25 -7.16 -13.86 2.83
CA HIS A 25 -5.73 -14.17 2.77
C HIS A 25 -5.29 -14.80 1.44
N GLY A 26 -4.00 -14.64 1.13
CA GLY A 26 -3.27 -15.33 0.08
C GLY A 26 -3.43 -14.75 -1.33
N ASP A 27 -2.42 -14.95 -2.18
CA ASP A 27 -2.43 -14.58 -3.59
C ASP A 27 -2.90 -15.71 -4.54
N ARG A 28 -3.00 -16.95 -4.02
CA ARG A 28 -3.25 -18.19 -4.77
C ARG A 28 -2.12 -18.61 -5.70
N TYR A 29 -0.91 -18.09 -5.48
CA TYR A 29 0.26 -18.35 -6.29
C TYR A 29 1.47 -18.75 -5.44
N PHE A 30 1.81 -17.94 -4.42
CA PHE A 30 3.00 -18.16 -3.60
C PHE A 30 2.72 -18.08 -2.10
N GLY A 31 2.03 -17.04 -1.62
CA GLY A 31 1.92 -16.80 -0.19
C GLY A 31 0.88 -15.75 0.21
N ASP A 32 0.70 -15.62 1.51
CA ASP A 32 -0.06 -14.51 2.11
C ASP A 32 0.93 -13.48 2.66
N ASP A 33 1.06 -12.35 1.97
CA ASP A 33 1.97 -11.29 2.41
C ASP A 33 1.36 -10.54 3.61
N PRO A 34 2.03 -10.57 4.78
CA PRO A 34 1.56 -9.84 5.95
C PRO A 34 1.59 -8.32 5.73
N ALA A 35 2.43 -7.77 4.85
CA ALA A 35 2.45 -6.33 4.57
C ALA A 35 1.18 -5.84 3.85
N ILE A 36 0.35 -6.74 3.29
CA ILE A 36 -0.94 -6.40 2.68
C ILE A 36 -2.08 -7.04 3.46
N VAL A 37 -2.94 -6.20 4.03
CA VAL A 37 -4.24 -6.62 4.57
C VAL A 37 -5.33 -6.31 3.57
N GLY A 38 -6.40 -7.11 3.56
CA GLY A 38 -7.53 -6.80 2.70
C GLY A 38 -8.67 -7.77 2.85
N GLY A 39 -9.86 -7.34 2.46
CA GLY A 39 -11.08 -8.07 2.76
C GLY A 39 -12.33 -7.37 2.27
N ILE A 40 -13.47 -7.84 2.75
CA ILE A 40 -14.79 -7.28 2.44
C ILE A 40 -15.33 -6.66 3.74
N ALA A 41 -15.97 -5.50 3.64
CA ALA A 41 -16.64 -4.86 4.76
C ALA A 41 -17.93 -4.16 4.30
N ASP A 42 -18.73 -3.72 5.26
CA ASP A 42 -19.82 -2.78 5.04
C ASP A 42 -19.35 -1.33 5.31
N PHE A 43 -19.67 -0.44 4.37
CA PHE A 43 -19.56 1.00 4.53
C PHE A 43 -20.93 1.64 4.35
N LYS A 44 -21.59 1.97 5.47
CA LYS A 44 -22.91 2.64 5.49
C LYS A 44 -23.96 1.91 4.65
N GLY A 45 -24.01 0.58 4.73
CA GLY A 45 -24.94 -0.25 3.95
C GLY A 45 -24.44 -0.61 2.55
N THR A 46 -23.23 -0.19 2.16
CA THR A 46 -22.61 -0.53 0.87
C THR A 46 -21.49 -1.54 1.08
N PRO A 47 -21.55 -2.75 0.50
CA PRO A 47 -20.45 -3.70 0.57
C PRO A 47 -19.26 -3.21 -0.26
N VAL A 48 -18.10 -3.12 0.37
CA VAL A 48 -16.85 -2.63 -0.23
C VAL A 48 -15.75 -3.67 -0.10
N THR A 49 -14.79 -3.65 -1.03
CA THR A 49 -13.51 -4.35 -0.86
C THR A 49 -12.48 -3.35 -0.36
N ILE A 50 -11.82 -3.65 0.76
CA ILE A 50 -10.78 -2.79 1.35
C ILE A 50 -9.45 -3.50 1.22
N ILE A 51 -8.41 -2.76 0.86
CA ILE A 51 -7.04 -3.26 0.76
C ILE A 51 -6.13 -2.21 1.38
N GLY A 52 -5.19 -2.62 2.22
CA GLY A 52 -4.29 -1.70 2.91
C GLY A 52 -2.88 -2.23 2.97
N ILE A 53 -1.91 -1.34 2.82
CA ILE A 53 -0.53 -1.65 3.21
C ILE A 53 -0.45 -1.47 4.73
N GLN A 54 -0.07 -2.54 5.43
CA GLN A 54 -0.12 -2.62 6.88
C GLN A 54 1.29 -2.56 7.47
N LYS A 55 1.57 -1.49 8.22
CA LYS A 55 2.72 -1.42 9.15
C LYS A 55 2.37 -2.05 10.50
N GLY A 56 3.38 -2.34 11.31
CA GLY A 56 3.19 -2.82 12.69
C GLY A 56 3.16 -1.67 13.70
N LYS A 57 2.45 -1.86 14.81
CA LYS A 57 2.39 -0.88 15.92
C LYS A 57 3.58 -0.97 16.88
N ASN A 58 4.31 -2.08 16.82
CA ASN A 58 5.49 -2.35 17.63
C ASN A 58 6.56 -3.07 16.81
N THR A 59 7.77 -3.22 17.37
CA THR A 59 8.90 -3.84 16.68
C THR A 59 8.61 -5.24 16.17
N LYS A 60 7.93 -6.08 16.98
CA LYS A 60 7.61 -7.45 16.61
C LYS A 60 6.64 -7.50 15.43
N GLU A 61 5.60 -6.68 15.47
CA GLU A 61 4.65 -6.55 14.36
C GLU A 61 5.30 -5.96 13.11
N ASN A 62 6.18 -4.97 13.27
CA ASN A 62 6.88 -4.37 12.13
C ASN A 62 7.76 -5.40 11.42
N ILE A 63 8.48 -6.25 12.17
CA ILE A 63 9.24 -7.35 11.57
C ILE A 63 8.31 -8.33 10.83
N MET A 64 7.19 -8.72 11.47
CA MET A 64 6.21 -9.62 10.85
C MET A 64 5.63 -9.04 9.56
N ARG A 65 5.26 -7.74 9.56
CA ARG A 65 4.61 -7.03 8.46
C ARG A 65 5.62 -6.42 7.49
N ASN A 66 6.89 -6.81 7.59
CA ASN A 66 7.99 -6.28 6.77
C ASN A 66 8.02 -4.75 6.71
N PHE A 67 7.70 -4.08 7.82
CA PHE A 67 7.61 -2.62 7.94
C PHE A 67 6.66 -1.97 6.91
N GLY A 68 5.65 -2.70 6.45
CA GLY A 68 4.75 -2.25 5.40
C GLY A 68 5.42 -2.19 4.02
N MET A 69 6.41 -3.03 3.75
CA MET A 69 7.03 -3.22 2.44
C MET A 69 6.54 -4.52 1.79
N PRO A 70 5.59 -4.46 0.86
CA PRO A 70 5.08 -5.66 0.22
C PRO A 70 6.11 -6.34 -0.69
N ASN A 71 6.08 -7.67 -0.71
CA ASN A 71 6.66 -8.53 -1.73
C ASN A 71 5.70 -8.67 -2.92
N ALA A 72 6.14 -9.39 -3.96
CA ALA A 72 5.38 -9.58 -5.19
C ALA A 72 4.02 -10.25 -4.94
N GLU A 73 4.00 -11.26 -4.06
CA GLU A 73 2.78 -11.94 -3.60
C GLU A 73 1.77 -10.99 -2.91
N GLY A 74 2.23 -9.91 -2.26
CA GLY A 74 1.36 -8.89 -1.68
C GLY A 74 0.59 -8.12 -2.75
N TYR A 75 1.27 -7.66 -3.80
CA TYR A 75 0.61 -6.97 -4.92
C TYR A 75 -0.34 -7.90 -5.68
N ARG A 76 0.05 -9.18 -5.87
CA ARG A 76 -0.83 -10.20 -6.47
C ARG A 76 -2.08 -10.47 -5.61
N LYS A 77 -1.93 -10.55 -4.28
CA LYS A 77 -3.06 -10.62 -3.34
C LYS A 77 -3.98 -9.40 -3.49
N ALA A 78 -3.43 -8.19 -3.52
CA ALA A 78 -4.20 -6.97 -3.72
C ALA A 78 -5.02 -7.03 -5.03
N LEU A 79 -4.36 -7.34 -6.15
CA LEU A 79 -5.04 -7.45 -7.44
C LEU A 79 -6.13 -8.53 -7.46
N ARG A 80 -5.87 -9.69 -6.85
CA ARG A 80 -6.88 -10.76 -6.70
C ARG A 80 -8.14 -10.24 -6.00
N LEU A 81 -7.97 -9.47 -4.92
CA LEU A 81 -9.08 -8.88 -4.18
C LEU A 81 -9.82 -7.83 -5.01
N MET A 82 -9.10 -6.98 -5.75
CA MET A 82 -9.70 -6.00 -6.66
C MET A 82 -10.53 -6.66 -7.77
N LYS A 83 -10.01 -7.72 -8.39
CA LYS A 83 -10.76 -8.50 -9.40
C LYS A 83 -11.99 -9.20 -8.81
N GLN A 84 -11.93 -9.63 -7.55
CA GLN A 84 -13.14 -10.10 -6.86
C GLN A 84 -14.14 -8.95 -6.63
N ALA A 85 -13.66 -7.75 -6.27
CA ALA A 85 -14.51 -6.58 -6.12
C ALA A 85 -15.26 -6.28 -7.43
N GLU A 86 -14.53 -6.23 -8.54
CA GLU A 86 -15.08 -6.02 -9.89
C GLU A 86 -16.14 -7.08 -10.26
N LYS A 87 -15.83 -8.36 -10.06
CA LYS A 87 -16.76 -9.46 -10.35
C LYS A 87 -18.11 -9.30 -9.64
N PHE A 88 -18.09 -8.78 -8.42
CA PHE A 88 -19.28 -8.59 -7.59
C PHE A 88 -19.74 -7.13 -7.52
N LYS A 89 -19.22 -6.27 -8.40
CA LYS A 89 -19.58 -4.85 -8.51
C LYS A 89 -19.46 -4.06 -7.20
N ARG A 90 -18.44 -4.39 -6.38
CA ARG A 90 -18.14 -3.66 -5.14
C ARG A 90 -17.12 -2.56 -5.40
N PRO A 91 -17.28 -1.36 -4.83
CA PRO A 91 -16.21 -0.35 -4.80
C PRO A 91 -14.96 -0.88 -4.09
N VAL A 92 -13.80 -0.35 -4.47
CA VAL A 92 -12.50 -0.66 -3.87
C VAL A 92 -11.98 0.57 -3.11
N ILE A 93 -11.53 0.35 -1.88
CA ILE A 93 -10.86 1.38 -1.07
C ILE A 93 -9.47 0.89 -0.71
N CYS A 94 -8.45 1.66 -1.10
CA CYS A 94 -7.04 1.37 -0.86
C CYS A 94 -6.46 2.31 0.20
N PHE A 95 -5.80 1.76 1.21
CA PHE A 95 -5.00 2.50 2.18
C PHE A 95 -3.51 2.31 1.91
N ILE A 96 -2.80 3.42 1.69
CA ILE A 96 -1.37 3.41 1.32
C ILE A 96 -0.55 3.94 2.50
N ASP A 97 0.31 3.08 3.03
CA ASP A 97 1.33 3.42 4.03
C ASP A 97 2.55 2.51 3.88
N THR A 98 3.47 2.91 3.01
CA THR A 98 4.66 2.14 2.67
C THR A 98 5.87 3.04 2.43
N PRO A 99 7.06 2.68 2.93
CA PRO A 99 8.30 3.33 2.49
C PRO A 99 8.69 2.90 1.06
N GLY A 100 8.07 1.84 0.53
CA GLY A 100 8.32 1.29 -0.80
C GLY A 100 8.09 -0.22 -0.86
N ALA A 101 8.16 -0.78 -2.07
CA ALA A 101 8.17 -2.23 -2.23
C ALA A 101 9.43 -2.84 -1.58
N PHE A 102 9.33 -4.08 -1.09
CA PHE A 102 10.48 -4.73 -0.48
C PHE A 102 11.60 -4.94 -1.50
N CYS A 103 12.82 -4.53 -1.15
CA CYS A 103 14.01 -4.57 -2.01
C CYS A 103 14.94 -5.74 -1.63
N GLY A 104 14.44 -6.97 -1.75
CA GLY A 104 15.19 -8.19 -1.42
C GLY A 104 15.29 -9.16 -2.59
N VAL A 105 16.30 -10.05 -2.57
CA VAL A 105 16.56 -11.03 -3.63
C VAL A 105 15.32 -11.88 -3.95
N GLY A 106 14.65 -12.38 -2.91
CA GLY A 106 13.43 -13.18 -3.12
C GLY A 106 12.30 -12.40 -3.77
N ALA A 107 12.17 -11.09 -3.52
CA ALA A 107 11.16 -10.27 -4.18
C ALA A 107 11.46 -10.14 -5.69
N GLU A 108 12.72 -9.94 -6.05
CA GLU A 108 13.18 -9.90 -7.44
C GLU A 108 12.97 -11.24 -8.16
N GLU A 109 13.40 -12.35 -7.55
CA GLU A 109 13.20 -13.71 -8.10
C GLU A 109 11.72 -14.04 -8.33
N ARG A 110 10.83 -13.45 -7.54
CA ARG A 110 9.38 -13.61 -7.65
C ARG A 110 8.70 -12.55 -8.53
N GLY A 111 9.46 -11.66 -9.16
CA GLY A 111 8.95 -10.68 -10.11
C GLY A 111 8.30 -9.46 -9.46
N GLN A 112 8.98 -8.80 -8.53
CA GLN A 112 8.49 -7.57 -7.88
C GLN A 112 8.06 -6.49 -8.89
N GLY A 113 8.89 -6.25 -9.92
CA GLY A 113 8.56 -5.31 -10.99
C GLY A 113 7.35 -5.73 -11.84
N GLU A 114 7.21 -7.03 -12.14
CA GLU A 114 6.04 -7.56 -12.86
C GLU A 114 4.76 -7.39 -12.04
N ALA A 115 4.79 -7.73 -10.75
CA ALA A 115 3.63 -7.64 -9.88
C ALA A 115 3.12 -6.19 -9.76
N ILE A 116 4.04 -5.23 -9.61
CA ILE A 116 3.71 -3.80 -9.62
C ILE A 116 3.13 -3.39 -10.97
N ALA A 117 3.85 -3.65 -12.08
CA ALA A 117 3.41 -3.25 -13.42
C ALA A 117 2.05 -3.82 -13.80
N ARG A 118 1.80 -5.08 -13.44
CA ARG A 118 0.52 -5.74 -13.67
C ARG A 118 -0.61 -5.11 -12.86
N ASN A 119 -0.37 -4.74 -11.61
CA ASN A 119 -1.36 -3.99 -10.84
C ASN A 119 -1.71 -2.67 -11.54
N LEU A 120 -0.72 -1.88 -11.98
CA LEU A 120 -0.98 -0.61 -12.67
C LEU A 120 -1.87 -0.80 -13.89
N MET A 121 -1.51 -1.77 -14.74
CA MET A 121 -2.25 -2.08 -15.96
C MET A 121 -3.68 -2.53 -15.66
N GLU A 122 -3.85 -3.49 -14.75
CA GLU A 122 -5.17 -4.07 -14.46
C GLU A 122 -6.08 -3.08 -13.74
N MET A 123 -5.54 -2.31 -12.79
CA MET A 123 -6.28 -1.27 -12.07
C MET A 123 -6.84 -0.20 -12.99
N SER A 124 -6.07 0.20 -14.01
CA SER A 124 -6.53 1.19 -15.01
C SER A 124 -7.77 0.73 -15.81
N SER A 125 -8.05 -0.57 -15.81
CA SER A 125 -9.13 -1.18 -16.60
C SER A 125 -10.34 -1.60 -15.77
N LEU A 126 -10.25 -1.54 -14.43
CA LEU A 126 -11.31 -2.00 -13.52
C LEU A 126 -12.62 -1.24 -13.78
N LYS A 127 -13.75 -1.95 -13.64
CA LYS A 127 -15.12 -1.45 -13.90
C LYS A 127 -15.90 -1.06 -12.65
N VAL A 128 -15.22 -0.88 -11.53
CA VAL A 128 -15.81 -0.46 -10.25
C VAL A 128 -15.06 0.76 -9.73
N PRO A 129 -15.72 1.63 -8.96
CA PRO A 129 -15.06 2.79 -8.38
C PRO A 129 -13.91 2.40 -7.47
N ILE A 130 -12.79 3.13 -7.55
CA ILE A 130 -11.60 2.95 -6.74
C ILE A 130 -11.27 4.29 -6.07
N ILE A 131 -11.07 4.25 -4.75
CA ILE A 131 -10.52 5.36 -3.98
C ILE A 131 -9.23 4.90 -3.33
N SER A 132 -8.13 5.62 -3.56
CA SER A 132 -6.85 5.36 -2.90
C SER A 132 -6.50 6.50 -1.96
N ILE A 133 -6.14 6.18 -0.72
CA ILE A 133 -5.89 7.16 0.33
C ILE A 133 -4.48 6.93 0.88
N VAL A 134 -3.60 7.92 0.70
CA VAL A 134 -2.28 7.92 1.33
C VAL A 134 -2.45 8.37 2.77
N ILE A 135 -2.41 7.39 3.66
CA ILE A 135 -2.61 7.58 5.10
C ILE A 135 -1.30 7.77 5.85
N GLY A 136 -0.15 7.43 5.26
CA GLY A 136 1.18 7.60 5.86
C GLY A 136 2.23 7.94 4.83
N GLU A 137 3.07 6.97 4.49
CA GLU A 137 4.06 7.11 3.42
C GLU A 137 3.54 6.56 2.10
N GLY A 138 3.73 7.31 1.01
CA GLY A 138 3.51 6.88 -0.37
C GLY A 138 4.84 6.67 -1.08
N GLY A 139 5.57 5.60 -0.73
CA GLY A 139 6.88 5.32 -1.28
C GLY A 139 6.86 4.72 -2.70
N SER A 140 7.26 5.52 -3.69
CA SER A 140 7.64 5.08 -5.04
C SER A 140 6.62 4.17 -5.74
N GLY A 141 7.10 3.26 -6.59
CA GLY A 141 6.30 2.27 -7.32
C GLY A 141 5.50 1.32 -6.40
N GLY A 142 5.98 1.08 -5.17
CA GLY A 142 5.27 0.23 -4.22
C GLY A 142 3.97 0.83 -3.73
N ALA A 143 3.95 2.14 -3.48
CA ALA A 143 2.70 2.87 -3.23
C ALA A 143 1.84 2.98 -4.50
N LEU A 144 2.47 3.28 -5.64
CA LEU A 144 1.78 3.46 -6.93
C LEU A 144 1.01 2.21 -7.37
N ALA A 145 1.50 1.02 -7.04
CA ALA A 145 0.86 -0.27 -7.29
C ALA A 145 -0.55 -0.42 -6.66
N MET A 146 -0.94 0.51 -5.78
CA MET A 146 -2.28 0.60 -5.18
C MET A 146 -2.92 1.98 -5.33
N ALA A 147 -2.33 2.89 -6.12
CA ALA A 147 -2.78 4.28 -6.25
C ALA A 147 -3.42 4.63 -7.61
N VAL A 148 -3.50 3.68 -8.54
CA VAL A 148 -4.25 3.86 -9.79
C VAL A 148 -5.76 3.78 -9.48
N ALA A 149 -6.38 4.93 -9.30
CA ALA A 149 -7.74 5.05 -8.80
C ALA A 149 -8.50 6.19 -9.47
N ASP A 150 -9.84 6.19 -9.35
CA ASP A 150 -10.68 7.29 -9.81
C ASP A 150 -10.41 8.55 -8.96
N GLU A 151 -10.23 8.35 -7.65
CA GLU A 151 -9.83 9.40 -6.72
C GLU A 151 -8.61 8.98 -5.89
N VAL A 152 -7.65 9.90 -5.77
CA VAL A 152 -6.47 9.75 -4.93
C VAL A 152 -6.46 10.84 -3.88
N TRP A 153 -6.61 10.45 -2.62
CA TRP A 153 -6.63 11.36 -1.47
C TRP A 153 -5.34 11.22 -0.66
N MET A 154 -4.98 12.28 0.05
CA MET A 154 -3.82 12.29 0.93
C MET A 154 -4.19 12.98 2.24
N LEU A 155 -3.78 12.41 3.37
CA LEU A 155 -3.87 13.12 4.65
C LEU A 155 -2.87 14.28 4.66
N GLU A 156 -3.20 15.36 5.37
CA GLU A 156 -2.42 16.63 5.42
C GLU A 156 -0.94 16.48 5.82
N HIS A 157 -0.58 15.36 6.45
CA HIS A 157 0.78 15.05 6.90
C HIS A 157 1.33 13.75 6.32
N ALA A 158 0.63 13.17 5.33
CA ALA A 158 1.16 12.08 4.53
C ALA A 158 2.18 12.61 3.52
N ILE A 159 3.04 11.73 3.03
CA ILE A 159 4.02 12.04 1.98
C ILE A 159 3.79 11.14 0.78
N TYR A 160 4.10 11.62 -0.42
CA TYR A 160 4.08 10.80 -1.63
C TYR A 160 5.24 11.23 -2.53
N SER A 161 6.19 10.32 -2.77
CA SER A 161 7.40 10.65 -3.53
C SER A 161 7.92 9.47 -4.37
N ILE A 162 8.62 9.78 -5.47
CA ILE A 162 9.23 8.77 -6.35
C ILE A 162 10.42 8.04 -5.70
N LEU A 163 11.08 8.71 -4.74
CA LEU A 163 12.24 8.22 -4.00
C LEU A 163 12.16 8.74 -2.56
N SER A 164 12.81 8.08 -1.61
CA SER A 164 12.93 8.64 -0.25
C SER A 164 13.81 9.89 -0.25
N PRO A 165 13.57 10.88 0.63
CA PRO A 165 14.46 12.04 0.76
C PRO A 165 15.91 11.65 1.05
N GLU A 166 16.12 10.59 1.84
CA GLU A 166 17.44 10.03 2.11
C GLU A 166 18.11 9.47 0.84
N GLY A 167 17.34 8.75 0.02
CA GLY A 167 17.78 8.23 -1.27
C GLY A 167 18.16 9.37 -2.22
N PHE A 168 17.30 10.37 -2.36
CA PHE A 168 17.55 11.53 -3.21
C PHE A 168 18.81 12.28 -2.79
N ALA A 169 18.96 12.55 -1.49
CA ALA A 169 20.13 13.24 -0.94
C ALA A 169 21.44 12.47 -1.17
N SER A 170 21.42 11.15 -0.98
CA SER A 170 22.59 10.31 -1.23
C SER A 170 23.02 10.25 -2.70
N ILE A 171 22.08 10.39 -3.65
CA ILE A 171 22.38 10.35 -5.09
C ILE A 171 22.84 11.73 -5.58
N LEU A 172 22.02 12.76 -5.37
CA LEU A 172 22.26 14.07 -5.97
C LEU A 172 23.28 14.89 -5.19
N TYR A 173 23.19 14.87 -3.86
CA TYR A 173 24.10 15.61 -2.98
C TYR A 173 25.29 14.79 -2.51
N LYS A 174 25.32 13.48 -2.80
CA LYS A 174 26.33 12.53 -2.31
C LYS A 174 26.43 12.54 -0.78
N ASP A 175 25.33 12.89 -0.10
CA ASP A 175 25.28 13.10 1.34
C ASP A 175 23.87 12.83 1.88
N ALA A 176 23.67 11.68 2.53
CA ALA A 176 22.38 11.27 3.07
C ALA A 176 21.91 12.17 4.25
N SER A 177 22.81 12.89 4.91
CA SER A 177 22.44 13.79 6.03
C SER A 177 21.62 14.99 5.54
N LYS A 178 21.67 15.29 4.23
CA LYS A 178 20.90 16.35 3.58
C LYS A 178 19.46 15.96 3.24
N ALA A 179 18.92 14.88 3.83
CA ALA A 179 17.56 14.43 3.61
C ALA A 179 16.50 15.53 3.82
N LYS A 180 16.70 16.43 4.78
CA LYS A 180 15.77 17.56 4.99
C LYS A 180 15.75 18.53 3.82
N VAL A 181 16.92 18.88 3.29
CA VAL A 181 17.05 19.76 2.12
C VAL A 181 16.47 19.07 0.89
N ALA A 182 16.82 17.79 0.69
CA ALA A 182 16.25 16.97 -0.37
C ALA A 182 14.72 16.92 -0.33
N ALA A 183 14.10 16.82 0.85
CA ALA A 183 12.65 16.82 0.98
C ALA A 183 12.00 18.17 0.60
N GLU A 184 12.73 19.29 0.70
CA GLU A 184 12.25 20.62 0.27
C GLU A 184 12.42 20.81 -1.26
N ASP A 185 13.36 20.10 -1.88
CA ASP A 185 13.66 20.18 -3.32
C ASP A 185 12.87 19.17 -4.19
N MET A 186 12.15 18.25 -3.55
CA MET A 186 11.36 17.17 -4.18
C MET A 186 9.90 17.57 -4.37
#